data_AF-A0A937T6H0-F1
#
_entry.id   AF-A0A937T6H0-F1
#
_cell.length_a   1.000
_cell.length_b   1.000
_cell.length_c   1.000
_cell.angle_alpha   90.00
_cell.angle_beta   90.00
_cell.angle_gamma   90.00
#
_symmetry.space_group_name_H-M   'P 1'
#
loop_
_entity.id
_entity.type
_entity.pdbx_description
1 polymer ?
#
loop_
_entity_poly.entity_id
_entity_poly.type
_entity_poly.pdbx_seq_one_letter_code
_entity_poly.pdbx_strand_id
1 'polypeptide(L)'
;MADGAYDLIFGILLPLVVVTLGVLLLWALPVWLGLRWAKRKGYSPLWMLFGLHPIGAWIAAAIMQYLPPKSRCPACERFIRNDFVVCPHCGRRTEEACEVTEFFD
;
A
#
# COMPACT_ATOMS: atom_id res chain seq x y z
N MET A 1 -15.99 48.46 1.10
CA MET A 1 -16.43 47.42 0.13
C MET A 1 -15.41 46.30 -0.08
N ALA A 2 -14.09 46.52 0.01
CA ALA A 2 -13.10 45.44 -0.04
C ALA A 2 -13.02 44.60 1.25
N ASP A 3 -13.71 45.06 2.29
CA ASP A 3 -13.57 44.58 3.65
C ASP A 3 -14.27 43.25 3.92
N GLY A 4 -15.55 43.15 3.58
CA GLY A 4 -16.27 41.88 3.65
C GLY A 4 -15.72 40.80 2.70
N ALA A 5 -15.00 41.19 1.64
CA ALA A 5 -14.41 40.24 0.70
C ALA A 5 -13.17 39.54 1.30
N TYR A 6 -12.30 40.25 2.02
CA TYR A 6 -11.16 39.62 2.69
C TYR A 6 -11.62 38.72 3.85
N ASP A 7 -12.65 39.12 4.60
CA ASP A 7 -13.18 38.34 5.72
C ASP A 7 -13.75 36.99 5.25
N LEU A 8 -14.47 36.98 4.13
CA LEU A 8 -14.97 35.75 3.51
C LEU A 8 -13.83 34.85 2.99
N ILE A 9 -12.82 35.46 2.34
CA ILE A 9 -11.70 34.73 1.73
C ILE A 9 -10.81 34.10 2.82
N PHE A 10 -10.33 34.89 3.77
CA PHE A 10 -9.41 34.41 4.81
C PHE A 10 -10.13 33.63 5.93
N GLY A 11 -11.37 33.98 6.24
CA GLY A 11 -12.12 33.35 7.33
C GLY A 11 -12.78 32.02 6.95
N ILE A 12 -13.14 31.82 5.67
CA ILE A 12 -13.95 30.66 5.26
C ILE A 12 -13.31 29.91 4.09
N LEU A 13 -13.02 30.58 2.98
CA LEU A 13 -12.49 29.91 1.79
C LEU A 13 -11.11 29.30 2.02
N LEU A 14 -10.18 30.06 2.60
CA LEU A 14 -8.83 29.60 2.89
C LEU A 14 -8.83 28.35 3.81
N PRO A 15 -9.48 28.33 4.98
CA PRO A 15 -9.50 27.14 5.82
C PRO A 15 -10.22 25.97 5.16
N LEU A 16 -11.30 26.18 4.40
CA LEU A 16 -11.96 25.10 3.65
C LEU A 16 -11.02 24.46 2.63
N VAL A 17 -10.27 25.27 1.87
CA VAL A 17 -9.28 24.77 0.93
C VAL A 17 -8.18 23.98 1.65
N VAL A 18 -7.64 24.53 2.75
CA VAL A 18 -6.60 23.86 3.55
C VAL A 18 -7.10 22.53 4.11
N VAL A 19 -8.30 22.48 4.68
CA VAL A 19 -8.89 21.25 5.23
C VAL A 19 -9.13 20.23 4.11
N THR A 20 -9.67 20.66 2.97
CA THR A 20 -9.93 19.77 1.83
C THR A 20 -8.62 19.18 1.30
N LEU A 21 -7.59 20.01 1.10
CA LEU A 21 -6.27 19.55 0.69
C LEU A 21 -5.64 18.61 1.72
N GLY A 22 -5.77 18.92 3.01
CA GLY A 22 -5.27 18.09 4.10
C GLY A 22 -5.93 16.71 4.12
N VAL A 23 -7.26 16.64 3.96
CA VAL A 23 -8.00 15.38 3.88
C VAL A 23 -7.60 14.58 2.64
N LEU A 24 -7.47 15.24 1.49
CA LEU A 24 -7.02 14.60 0.25
C LEU A 24 -5.61 14.03 0.37
N LEU A 25 -4.68 14.78 0.99
CA LEU A 25 -3.32 14.31 1.23
C LEU A 25 -3.28 13.14 2.21
N LEU A 26 -4.01 13.24 3.34
CA LEU A 26 -4.13 12.20 4.35
C LEU A 26 -4.72 10.91 3.77
N TRP A 27 -5.57 11.03 2.76
CA TRP A 27 -6.17 9.91 2.05
C TRP A 27 -5.28 9.34 0.95
N ALA A 28 -4.66 10.19 0.12
CA ALA A 28 -3.88 9.76 -1.03
C ALA A 28 -2.54 9.11 -0.64
N LEU A 29 -1.91 9.58 0.45
CA LEU A 29 -0.65 9.05 0.96
C LEU A 29 -0.69 7.54 1.28
N PRO A 30 -1.62 7.02 2.11
CA PRO A 30 -1.69 5.60 2.42
C PRO A 30 -2.04 4.75 1.19
N VAL A 31 -2.87 5.26 0.26
CA VAL A 31 -3.15 4.56 -1.00
C VAL A 31 -1.87 4.42 -1.84
N TRP A 32 -1.10 5.51 -1.97
CA TRP A 32 0.16 5.51 -2.70
C TRP A 32 1.22 4.60 -2.05
N LEU A 33 1.40 4.67 -0.73
CA LEU A 33 2.31 3.81 0.03
C LEU A 33 1.93 2.34 -0.12
N GLY A 34 0.64 2.04 0.03
CA GLY A 34 0.08 0.72 -0.20
C GLY A 34 0.45 0.20 -1.59
N LEU A 35 0.16 0.95 -2.65
CA LEU A 35 0.45 0.55 -4.04
C LEU A 35 1.94 0.26 -4.24
N ARG A 36 2.81 1.06 -3.63
CA ARG A 36 4.26 0.85 -3.68
C ARG A 36 4.68 -0.42 -2.94
N TRP A 37 4.06 -0.76 -1.81
CA TRP A 37 4.33 -2.01 -1.09
C TRP A 37 3.79 -3.24 -1.81
N ALA A 38 2.57 -3.18 -2.36
CA ALA A 38 1.98 -4.30 -3.08
C ALA A 38 2.84 -4.70 -4.29
N LYS A 39 3.27 -3.72 -5.09
CA LYS A 39 4.16 -3.97 -6.25
C LYS A 39 5.48 -4.62 -5.81
N ARG A 40 6.09 -4.13 -4.73
CA ARG A 40 7.35 -4.69 -4.20
C ARG A 40 7.21 -6.12 -3.67
N LYS A 41 6.09 -6.43 -3.02
CA LYS A 41 5.83 -7.75 -2.39
C LYS A 41 5.13 -8.75 -3.32
N GLY A 42 4.92 -8.40 -4.59
CA GLY A 42 4.29 -9.24 -5.60
C GLY A 42 2.76 -9.36 -5.49
N TYR A 43 2.10 -8.57 -4.64
CA TYR A 43 0.64 -8.56 -4.50
C TYR A 43 -0.04 -7.78 -5.63
N SER A 44 -1.27 -8.15 -5.98
CA SER A 44 -2.01 -7.48 -7.06
C SER A 44 -2.41 -6.05 -6.62
N PRO A 45 -2.20 -5.02 -7.47
CA PRO A 45 -2.59 -3.65 -7.14
C PRO A 45 -4.10 -3.48 -6.93
N LEU A 46 -4.91 -4.40 -7.46
CA LEU A 46 -6.37 -4.40 -7.34
C LEU A 46 -6.83 -4.46 -5.87
N TRP A 47 -6.03 -5.01 -4.97
CA TRP A 47 -6.31 -4.99 -3.54
C TRP A 47 -6.43 -3.58 -2.95
N MET A 48 -5.85 -2.55 -3.59
CA MET A 48 -6.01 -1.16 -3.17
C MET A 48 -7.34 -0.53 -3.55
N LEU A 49 -8.26 -1.21 -4.24
CA LEU A 49 -9.62 -0.70 -4.40
C LEU A 49 -10.33 -0.51 -3.06
N PHE A 50 -10.00 -1.30 -2.04
CA PHE A 50 -10.43 -1.05 -0.66
C PHE A 50 -9.88 0.27 -0.10
N GLY A 51 -8.77 0.77 -0.65
CA GLY A 51 -8.22 2.08 -0.36
C GLY A 51 -9.03 3.26 -0.90
N LEU A 52 -10.08 3.02 -1.69
CA LEU A 52 -11.00 4.08 -2.10
C LEU A 52 -11.77 4.66 -0.90
N HIS A 53 -11.92 3.88 0.17
CA HIS A 53 -12.55 4.31 1.41
C HIS A 53 -11.50 4.96 2.34
N PRO A 54 -11.81 6.07 3.05
CA PRO A 54 -10.83 6.78 3.87
C PRO A 54 -10.20 5.92 4.96
N ILE A 55 -10.98 5.09 5.64
CA ILE A 55 -10.45 4.13 6.62
C ILE A 55 -9.79 2.92 5.91
N GLY A 56 -10.33 2.52 4.77
CA GLY A 56 -9.84 1.37 4.01
C GLY A 56 -8.43 1.57 3.45
N ALA A 57 -8.06 2.82 3.13
CA ALA A 57 -6.71 3.17 2.69
C ALA A 57 -5.65 2.85 3.76
N TRP A 58 -5.91 3.25 5.00
CA TRP A 58 -5.02 2.99 6.12
C TRP A 58 -4.97 1.51 6.48
N ILE A 59 -6.11 0.82 6.49
CA ILE A 59 -6.16 -0.64 6.74
C ILE A 59 -5.38 -1.38 5.66
N ALA A 60 -5.60 -1.06 4.38
CA ALA A 60 -4.89 -1.70 3.27
C ALA A 60 -3.38 -1.43 3.34
N ALA A 61 -2.97 -0.20 3.66
CA ALA A 61 -1.57 0.14 3.88
C ALA A 61 -0.97 -0.68 5.04
N ALA A 62 -1.65 -0.75 6.19
CA ALA A 62 -1.20 -1.51 7.36
C ALA A 62 -1.08 -3.01 7.04
N ILE A 63 -2.09 -3.61 6.41
CA ILE A 63 -2.04 -5.02 5.98
C ILE A 63 -0.83 -5.24 5.07
N MET A 64 -0.61 -4.38 4.08
CA MET A 64 0.51 -4.51 3.15
C MET A 64 1.87 -4.31 3.83
N GLN A 65 1.95 -3.58 4.93
CA GLN A 65 3.17 -3.46 5.73
C GLN A 65 3.53 -4.80 6.40
N TYR A 66 2.53 -5.49 6.98
CA TYR A 66 2.75 -6.74 7.72
C TYR A 66 2.67 -8.02 6.88
N LEU A 67 2.12 -7.97 5.66
CA LEU A 67 2.04 -9.16 4.80
C LEU A 67 3.44 -9.57 4.29
N PRO A 68 3.83 -10.85 4.40
CA PRO A 68 5.11 -11.33 3.87
C PRO A 68 5.11 -11.34 2.34
N PRO A 69 6.27 -11.21 1.68
CA PRO A 69 6.35 -11.34 0.23
C PRO A 69 5.93 -12.75 -0.23
N LYS A 70 5.30 -12.81 -1.41
CA LYS A 70 4.95 -14.08 -2.07
C LYS A 70 5.82 -14.30 -3.30
N SER A 71 6.21 -15.54 -3.56
CA SER A 71 6.93 -15.98 -4.76
C SER A 71 6.16 -17.11 -5.46
N ARG A 72 6.59 -17.48 -6.66
CA ARG A 72 6.09 -18.68 -7.35
C ARG A 72 7.07 -19.82 -7.14
N CYS A 73 6.55 -21.02 -6.88
CA CYS A 73 7.38 -22.22 -6.85
C CYS A 73 7.96 -22.49 -8.26
N PRO A 74 9.27 -22.70 -8.42
CA PRO A 74 9.87 -22.95 -9.74
C PRO A 74 9.40 -24.27 -10.37
N ALA A 75 8.89 -25.20 -9.55
CA ALA A 75 8.61 -26.56 -9.98
C ALA A 75 7.14 -26.85 -10.27
N CYS A 76 6.21 -26.03 -9.78
CA CYS A 76 4.77 -26.17 -10.03
C CYS A 76 4.06 -24.84 -10.32
N GLU A 77 4.80 -23.73 -10.34
CA GLU A 77 4.36 -22.37 -10.66
C GLU A 77 3.26 -21.77 -9.76
N ARG A 78 2.87 -22.48 -8.70
CA ARG A 78 1.89 -21.98 -7.72
C ARG A 78 2.53 -20.93 -6.81
N PHE A 79 1.71 -19.97 -6.39
CA PHE A 79 2.13 -18.96 -5.42
C PHE A 79 2.32 -19.60 -4.04
N ILE A 80 3.49 -19.38 -3.46
CA ILE A 80 3.84 -19.80 -2.11
C ILE A 80 4.37 -18.59 -1.34
N ARG A 81 4.29 -18.65 -0.02
CA ARG A 81 4.98 -17.68 0.83
C ARG A 81 6.48 -17.98 0.82
N ASN A 82 7.31 -16.95 0.98
CA ASN A 82 8.77 -17.10 0.92
C ASN A 82 9.38 -17.82 2.14
N ASP A 83 8.59 -18.06 3.19
CA ASP A 83 9.00 -18.73 4.42
C ASP A 83 8.93 -20.27 4.35
N PHE A 84 8.36 -20.83 3.27
CA PHE A 84 8.28 -22.28 3.10
C PHE A 84 9.59 -22.84 2.56
N VAL A 85 10.18 -23.81 3.26
CA VAL A 85 11.34 -24.63 2.80
C VAL A 85 10.93 -25.72 1.82
N VAL A 86 9.68 -26.19 1.92
CA VAL A 86 9.09 -27.22 1.06
C VAL A 86 7.75 -26.72 0.54
N CYS A 87 7.55 -26.81 -0.77
CA CYS A 87 6.30 -26.39 -1.40
C CYS A 87 5.14 -27.28 -0.92
N PRO A 88 4.06 -26.71 -0.34
CA PRO A 88 2.92 -27.49 0.17
C PRO A 88 2.07 -28.12 -0.95
N HIS A 89 2.30 -27.74 -2.21
CA HIS A 89 1.53 -28.25 -3.35
C HIS A 89 2.22 -29.41 -4.08
N CYS A 90 3.54 -29.39 -4.19
CA CYS A 90 4.30 -30.38 -4.97
C CYS A 90 5.37 -31.12 -4.17
N GLY A 91 5.63 -30.74 -2.91
CA GLY A 91 6.60 -31.41 -2.04
C GLY A 91 8.07 -31.15 -2.37
N ARG A 92 8.39 -30.32 -3.39
CA ARG A 92 9.77 -29.95 -3.73
C ARG A 92 10.31 -28.84 -2.83
N ARG A 93 11.62 -28.90 -2.56
CA ARG A 93 12.37 -27.86 -1.83
C ARG A 93 12.38 -26.55 -2.62
N THR A 94 12.32 -25.43 -1.90
CA THR A 94 12.25 -24.07 -2.44
C THR A 94 13.60 -23.35 -2.39
N GLU A 95 14.71 -24.10 -2.22
CA GLU A 95 16.08 -23.62 -1.96
C GLU A 95 16.68 -22.71 -3.04
N GLU A 96 15.95 -22.41 -4.11
CA GLU A 96 16.39 -21.53 -5.20
C GLU A 96 15.83 -20.10 -5.12
N ALA A 97 15.07 -19.73 -4.08
CA ALA A 97 14.46 -18.39 -3.95
C ALA A 97 14.97 -17.54 -2.76
N CYS A 98 15.89 -18.07 -1.94
CA CYS A 98 16.35 -17.46 -0.69
C CYS A 98 17.69 -16.72 -0.83
N GLU A 99 17.83 -15.79 -1.79
CA GLU A 99 18.96 -14.85 -1.84
C GLU A 99 18.53 -13.38 -1.73
N VAL A 100 17.25 -13.02 -1.84
CA VAL A 100 16.86 -11.60 -2.01
C VAL A 100 16.50 -10.87 -0.72
N THR A 101 17.02 -11.28 0.45
CA THR A 101 16.72 -10.57 1.72
C THR A 101 17.91 -10.26 2.63
N GLU A 102 19.16 -10.43 2.18
CA GLU A 102 20.33 -9.97 2.97
C GLU A 102 20.98 -8.67 2.45
N PHE A 103 20.40 -7.99 1.47
CA PHE A 103 21.04 -6.79 0.90
C PHE A 103 20.15 -5.55 0.94
N PHE A 104 20.55 -4.65 1.85
CA PHE A 104 20.40 -3.20 1.88
C PHE A 104 19.29 -2.55 2.73
N ASP A 105 19.80 -2.00 3.85
CA ASP A 105 19.40 -0.79 4.59
C ASP A 105 18.47 0.21 3.87
#